data_AF-A0A7V1Q166-F1
#
_entry.id   AF-A0A7V1Q166-F1
#
_cell.length_a   1.000
_cell.length_b   1.000
_cell.length_c   1.000
_cell.angle_alpha   90.00
_cell.angle_beta   90.00
_cell.angle_gamma   90.00
#
_symmetry.space_group_name_H-M   'P 1'
#
loop_
_entity.id
_entity.type
_entity.pdbx_description
1 polymer ?
#
loop_
_entity_poly.entity_id
_entity_poly.type
_entity_poly.pdbx_seq_one_letter_code
_entity_poly.pdbx_strand_id
1 'polypeptide(L)'
;MLEQLLASHKDELLGALTSKLGVSSDQAGGFLSKLIGMIQSLIGDGKLDVQDLLKGDVSSLTGKLNMDELGGLLGGGKEQAEQGLSAVIGPLSEKIGGLGDAGDLLGKITGNDSGGGGGIMGAIGGILGKK
;
A
#
# COMPACT_ATOMS: atom_id res chain seq x y z
N MET A 1 -1.22 6.75 5.71
CA MET A 1 -0.74 7.56 4.56
C MET A 1 -0.92 6.81 3.26
N LEU A 2 -0.45 5.56 3.17
CA LEU A 2 -0.65 4.69 1.99
C LEU A 2 -2.13 4.49 1.65
N GLU A 3 -2.98 4.31 2.67
CA GLU A 3 -4.42 4.15 2.48
C GLU A 3 -5.10 5.41 1.90
N GLN A 4 -4.58 6.61 2.21
CA GLN A 4 -5.05 7.86 1.62
C GLN A 4 -4.57 8.03 0.18
N LEU A 5 -3.34 7.63 -0.12
CA LEU A 5 -2.78 7.65 -1.48
C LEU A 5 -3.53 6.67 -2.41
N LEU A 6 -3.95 5.54 -1.87
CA LEU A 6 -4.69 4.50 -2.59
C LEU A 6 -6.20 4.71 -2.55
N ALA A 7 -6.72 5.71 -1.82
CA ALA A 7 -8.15 5.93 -1.66
C ALA A 7 -8.86 6.11 -3.02
N SER A 8 -8.26 6.87 -3.95
CA SER A 8 -8.78 7.10 -5.30
C SER A 8 -8.73 5.87 -6.21
N HIS A 9 -8.01 4.82 -5.81
CA HIS A 9 -7.86 3.57 -6.55
C HIS A 9 -8.49 2.38 -5.80
N LYS A 10 -9.08 2.63 -4.64
CA LYS A 10 -9.65 1.60 -3.77
C LYS A 10 -10.75 0.83 -4.49
N ASP A 11 -11.66 1.52 -5.17
CA ASP A 11 -12.76 0.87 -5.91
C ASP A 11 -12.26 -0.06 -7.04
N GLU A 12 -11.17 0.32 -7.70
CA GLU A 12 -10.54 -0.48 -8.78
C GLU A 12 -9.90 -1.76 -8.20
N LEU A 13 -9.20 -1.63 -7.07
CA LEU A 13 -8.60 -2.75 -6.35
C LEU A 13 -9.66 -3.68 -5.73
N LEU A 14 -10.76 -3.13 -5.22
CA LEU A 14 -11.92 -3.89 -4.76
C LEU A 14 -12.59 -4.63 -5.91
N GLY A 15 -12.73 -3.99 -7.07
CA GLY A 15 -13.21 -4.62 -8.30
C GLY A 15 -12.36 -5.82 -8.69
N ALA A 16 -11.03 -5.71 -8.60
CA ALA A 16 -10.12 -6.81 -8.89
C ALA A 16 -10.31 -8.00 -7.92
N LEU A 17 -10.46 -7.75 -6.62
CA LEU A 17 -10.69 -8.79 -5.60
C LEU A 17 -12.05 -9.47 -5.76
N THR A 18 -13.12 -8.68 -5.88
CA THR A 18 -14.49 -9.21 -6.03
C THR A 18 -14.64 -9.99 -7.33
N SER A 19 -14.05 -9.52 -8.43
CA SER A 19 -14.08 -10.20 -9.74
C SER A 19 -13.24 -11.49 -9.76
N LYS A 20 -12.03 -11.48 -9.18
CA LYS A 20 -11.15 -12.66 -9.19
C LYS A 20 -11.52 -13.72 -8.17
N LEU A 21 -11.93 -13.32 -6.98
CA LEU A 21 -12.17 -14.25 -5.85
C LEU A 21 -13.65 -14.52 -5.60
N GLY A 22 -14.56 -13.76 -6.21
CA GLY A 22 -15.99 -13.88 -5.96
C GLY A 22 -16.39 -13.49 -4.52
N VAL A 23 -15.54 -12.76 -3.80
CA VAL A 23 -15.81 -12.30 -2.43
C VAL A 23 -16.71 -11.06 -2.43
N SER A 24 -17.35 -10.76 -1.30
CA SER A 24 -18.15 -9.54 -1.17
C SER A 24 -17.27 -8.28 -1.14
N SER A 25 -17.84 -7.13 -1.51
CA SER A 25 -17.15 -5.83 -1.42
C SER A 25 -16.69 -5.52 0.01
N ASP A 26 -17.45 -5.94 1.04
CA ASP A 26 -17.07 -5.79 2.44
C ASP A 26 -15.83 -6.63 2.80
N GLN A 27 -15.79 -7.89 2.35
CA GLN A 27 -14.64 -8.78 2.56
C GLN A 27 -13.40 -8.26 1.82
N ALA A 28 -13.56 -7.88 0.56
CA ALA A 28 -12.49 -7.25 -0.23
C ALA A 28 -12.02 -5.94 0.44
N GLY A 29 -12.95 -5.15 0.98
CA GLY A 29 -12.70 -3.91 1.72
C GLY A 29 -11.83 -4.13 2.94
N GLY A 30 -12.23 -5.09 3.78
CA GLY A 30 -11.48 -5.50 4.97
C GLY A 30 -10.09 -6.02 4.62
N PHE A 31 -10.00 -6.92 3.63
CA PHE A 31 -8.73 -7.45 3.14
C PHE A 31 -7.79 -6.34 2.67
N LEU A 32 -8.28 -5.42 1.81
CA LEU A 32 -7.45 -4.37 1.23
C LEU A 32 -6.94 -3.39 2.30
N SER A 33 -7.83 -2.94 3.19
CA SER A 33 -7.47 -2.01 4.27
C SER A 33 -6.45 -2.67 5.22
N LYS A 34 -6.65 -3.95 5.55
CA LYS A 34 -5.70 -4.70 6.38
C LYS A 34 -4.35 -4.91 5.70
N LEU A 35 -4.36 -5.31 4.42
CA LEU A 35 -3.17 -5.51 3.60
C LEU A 35 -2.34 -4.22 3.53
N ILE A 36 -2.98 -3.10 3.21
CA ILE A 36 -2.34 -1.79 3.14
C ILE A 36 -1.75 -1.41 4.51
N GLY A 37 -2.49 -1.63 5.60
CA GLY A 37 -2.02 -1.39 6.95
C GLY A 37 -0.77 -2.21 7.32
N MET A 38 -0.76 -3.50 6.99
CA MET A 38 0.39 -4.37 7.22
C MET A 38 1.60 -3.95 6.37
N ILE A 39 1.41 -3.64 5.08
CA ILE A 39 2.46 -3.14 4.20
C ILE A 39 3.05 -1.85 4.76
N GLN A 40 2.20 -0.89 5.14
CA GLN A 40 2.64 0.39 5.70
C GLN A 40 3.47 0.17 6.99
N SER A 41 3.04 -0.76 7.86
CA SER A 41 3.78 -1.10 9.08
C SER A 41 5.12 -1.75 8.78
N LEU A 42 5.19 -2.69 7.83
CA LEU A 42 6.43 -3.36 7.47
C LEU A 42 7.44 -2.40 6.82
N ILE A 43 6.97 -1.45 6.02
CA ILE A 43 7.81 -0.38 5.46
C ILE A 43 8.30 0.55 6.58
N GLY A 44 7.40 0.95 7.48
CA GLY A 44 7.74 1.77 8.65
C GLY A 44 8.79 1.13 9.56
N ASP A 45 8.72 -0.19 9.71
CA ASP A 45 9.67 -0.99 10.49
C ASP A 45 10.98 -1.29 9.75
N GLY A 46 11.10 -0.91 8.46
CA GLY A 46 12.25 -1.28 7.61
C GLY A 46 12.33 -2.77 7.26
N LYS A 47 11.26 -3.54 7.48
CA LYS A 47 11.16 -4.98 7.16
C LYS A 47 10.78 -5.24 5.71
N LEU A 48 10.12 -4.29 5.06
CA LEU A 48 9.74 -4.33 3.65
C LEU A 48 10.37 -3.15 2.91
N ASP A 49 11.08 -3.43 1.82
CA ASP A 49 11.54 -2.38 0.92
C ASP A 49 10.38 -1.95 0.01
N VAL A 50 10.18 -0.64 -0.15
CA VAL A 50 9.19 -0.09 -1.09
C VAL A 50 9.49 -0.56 -2.51
N GLN A 51 10.77 -0.77 -2.84
CA GLN A 51 11.20 -1.35 -4.12
C GLN A 51 10.60 -2.74 -4.37
N ASP A 52 10.48 -3.58 -3.33
CA ASP A 52 9.89 -4.92 -3.46
C ASP A 52 8.40 -4.84 -3.78
N LEU A 53 7.72 -3.84 -3.20
CA LEU A 53 6.31 -3.55 -3.46
C LEU A 53 6.10 -3.04 -4.90
N LEU A 54 6.98 -2.14 -5.37
CA LEU A 54 6.94 -1.58 -6.73
C LEU A 54 7.25 -2.60 -7.81
N LYS A 55 8.09 -3.60 -7.50
CA LYS A 55 8.35 -4.74 -8.40
C LYS A 55 7.17 -5.71 -8.47
N GLY A 56 6.14 -5.52 -7.64
CA GLY A 56 5.02 -6.44 -7.53
C GLY A 56 5.45 -7.82 -7.05
N ASP A 57 6.52 -7.91 -6.24
CA ASP A 57 7.06 -9.20 -5.82
C ASP A 57 6.19 -9.83 -4.71
N VAL A 58 5.21 -10.59 -5.17
CA VAL A 58 4.27 -11.36 -4.33
C VAL A 58 5.01 -12.33 -3.42
N SER A 59 6.12 -12.92 -3.86
CA SER A 59 6.87 -13.90 -3.08
C SER A 59 7.53 -13.25 -1.88
N SER A 60 8.10 -12.07 -2.06
CA SER A 60 8.70 -11.28 -0.98
C SER A 60 7.67 -10.77 0.03
N LEU A 61 6.44 -10.49 -0.43
CA LEU A 61 5.34 -10.04 0.42
C LEU A 61 4.67 -11.16 1.20
N THR A 62 4.43 -12.31 0.56
CA THR A 62 3.79 -13.48 1.19
C THR A 62 4.57 -14.01 2.39
N GLY A 63 5.90 -13.93 2.36
CA GLY A 63 6.75 -14.32 3.48
C GLY A 63 6.78 -13.35 4.67
N LYS A 64 6.32 -12.10 4.49
CA LYS A 64 6.39 -11.03 5.50
C LYS A 64 5.04 -10.64 6.08
N LEU A 65 3.97 -10.91 5.34
CA LEU A 65 2.60 -10.60 5.71
C LEU A 65 1.94 -11.79 6.40
N ASN A 66 0.99 -11.53 7.30
CA ASN A 66 0.21 -12.58 7.95
C ASN A 66 -0.88 -13.10 7.00
N MET A 67 -0.54 -14.10 6.19
CA MET A 67 -1.44 -14.67 5.18
C MET A 67 -2.70 -15.29 5.80
N ASP A 68 -2.61 -15.95 6.95
CA ASP A 68 -3.77 -16.57 7.60
C ASP A 68 -4.80 -15.51 8.03
N GLU A 69 -4.32 -14.38 8.57
CA GLU A 69 -5.18 -13.27 8.97
C GLU A 69 -5.83 -12.56 7.77
N LEU A 70 -5.06 -12.37 6.69
CA LEU A 70 -5.59 -11.82 5.44
C LEU A 70 -6.61 -12.76 4.78
N GLY A 71 -6.32 -14.05 4.75
CA GLY A 71 -7.19 -15.08 4.19
C GLY A 71 -8.50 -15.22 4.95
N GLY A 72 -8.45 -15.11 6.27
CA GLY A 72 -9.64 -15.12 7.12
C GLY A 72 -10.63 -14.00 6.79
N LEU A 73 -10.15 -12.82 6.36
CA LEU A 73 -11.02 -11.72 5.92
C LEU A 73 -11.75 -12.02 4.61
N LEU A 74 -11.15 -12.84 3.75
CA LEU A 74 -11.75 -13.32 2.50
C LEU A 74 -12.64 -14.56 2.72
N GLY A 75 -12.80 -15.02 3.96
CA GLY A 75 -13.57 -16.22 4.29
C GLY A 75 -12.84 -17.52 4.00
N GLY A 76 -11.52 -17.48 3.82
CA GLY A 76 -10.67 -18.62 3.54
C GLY A 76 -9.45 -18.70 4.45
N GLY A 77 -8.35 -19.22 3.91
CA GLY A 77 -7.06 -19.30 4.60
C GLY A 77 -5.95 -18.68 3.77
N LYS A 78 -4.71 -19.09 4.05
CA LYS A 78 -3.51 -18.64 3.33
C LYS A 78 -3.66 -18.65 1.79
N GLU A 79 -4.31 -19.66 1.20
CA GLU A 79 -4.53 -19.73 -0.25
C GLU A 79 -5.37 -18.54 -0.78
N GLN A 80 -6.46 -18.19 -0.11
CA GLN A 80 -7.27 -17.03 -0.49
C GLN A 80 -6.49 -15.72 -0.32
N ALA A 81 -5.63 -15.64 0.70
CA ALA A 81 -4.76 -14.49 0.88
C ALA A 81 -3.75 -14.35 -0.26
N GLU A 82 -3.12 -15.44 -0.69
CA GLU A 82 -2.17 -15.46 -1.81
C GLU A 82 -2.86 -15.08 -3.12
N GLN A 83 -4.05 -15.63 -3.37
CA GLN A 83 -4.84 -15.28 -4.56
C GLN A 83 -5.30 -13.81 -4.52
N GLY A 84 -5.76 -13.33 -3.37
CA GLY A 84 -6.15 -11.94 -3.17
C GLY A 84 -4.98 -10.98 -3.33
N LEU A 85 -3.83 -11.33 -2.78
CA LEU A 85 -2.61 -10.57 -2.95
C LEU A 85 -2.20 -10.54 -4.42
N SER A 86 -2.16 -11.69 -5.10
CA SER A 86 -1.86 -11.77 -6.54
C SER A 86 -2.86 -10.99 -7.40
N ALA A 87 -4.12 -10.89 -6.97
CA ALA A 87 -5.15 -10.11 -7.66
C ALA A 87 -4.90 -8.61 -7.59
N VAL A 88 -4.41 -8.11 -6.45
CA VAL A 88 -4.25 -6.66 -6.22
C VAL A 88 -2.83 -6.17 -6.38
N ILE A 89 -1.82 -7.00 -6.19
CA ILE A 89 -0.43 -6.54 -6.09
C ILE A 89 0.12 -5.96 -7.39
N GLY A 90 -0.27 -6.50 -8.55
CA GLY A 90 0.08 -5.90 -9.85
C GLY A 90 -0.49 -4.49 -9.97
N PRO A 91 -1.83 -4.32 -9.94
CA PRO A 91 -2.46 -3.00 -9.96
C PRO A 91 -1.94 -2.07 -8.84
N LEU A 92 -1.76 -2.59 -7.63
CA LEU A 92 -1.24 -1.85 -6.48
C LEU A 92 0.18 -1.33 -6.76
N SER A 93 1.07 -2.17 -7.28
CA SER A 93 2.44 -1.80 -7.63
C SER A 93 2.49 -0.74 -8.74
N GLU A 94 1.62 -0.86 -9.75
CA GLU A 94 1.49 0.13 -10.83
C GLU A 94 0.99 1.48 -10.32
N LYS A 95 -0.05 1.48 -9.46
CA LYS A 95 -0.56 2.72 -8.86
C LYS A 95 0.48 3.35 -7.94
N ILE A 96 1.13 2.56 -7.09
CA ILE A 96 2.16 3.05 -6.17
C ILE A 96 3.35 3.60 -6.97
N GLY A 97 3.82 2.89 -8.00
CA GLY A 97 4.88 3.37 -8.89
C GLY A 97 4.50 4.62 -9.68
N GLY A 98 3.23 4.79 -10.01
CA GLY A 98 2.70 6.01 -10.62
C GLY A 98 2.59 7.20 -9.66
N LEU A 99 2.66 6.99 -8.35
CA LEU A 99 2.56 8.04 -7.32
C LEU A 99 3.92 8.69 -6.99
N GLY A 100 5.03 8.13 -7.46
CA GLY A 100 6.38 8.65 -7.30
C GLY A 100 7.44 7.57 -7.13
N ASP A 101 8.70 7.98 -7.09
CA ASP A 101 9.83 7.08 -6.84
C ASP A 101 9.75 6.43 -5.46
N ALA A 102 10.38 5.25 -5.31
CA ALA A 102 10.40 4.49 -4.06
C ALA A 102 10.87 5.33 -2.86
N GLY A 103 11.80 6.27 -3.08
CA GLY A 103 12.32 7.19 -2.07
C GLY A 103 11.29 8.22 -1.61
N ASP A 104 10.55 8.84 -2.54
CA ASP A 104 9.46 9.77 -2.23
C ASP A 104 8.33 9.09 -1.46
N LEU A 105 7.98 7.87 -1.86
CA LEU A 105 7.01 7.06 -1.14
C LEU A 105 7.48 6.69 0.26
N LEU A 106 8.73 6.27 0.41
CA LEU A 106 9.32 5.95 1.71
C LEU A 106 9.29 7.17 2.64
N GLY A 107 9.65 8.36 2.14
CA GLY A 107 9.56 9.62 2.88
C GLY A 107 8.13 9.94 3.32
N LYS A 108 7.16 9.80 2.40
CA LYS A 108 5.73 10.00 2.70
C LYS A 108 5.15 8.97 3.68
N ILE A 109 5.63 7.72 3.64
CA ILE A 109 5.12 6.62 4.47
C ILE A 109 5.70 6.65 5.88
N THR A 110 7.01 6.86 5.99
CA THR A 110 7.73 6.86 7.28
C THR A 110 7.61 8.19 8.01
N GLY A 111 7.05 9.22 7.37
CA GLY A 111 7.05 10.59 7.88
C GLY A 111 8.45 11.18 8.00
N ASN A 112 9.46 10.47 7.48
CA ASN A 112 10.83 10.91 7.47
C ASN A 112 11.02 11.79 6.24
N ASP A 113 10.57 13.04 6.35
CA ASP A 113 10.95 14.19 5.50
C ASP A 113 12.46 14.52 5.59
N SER A 114 13.29 13.53 5.91
CA SER A 114 14.73 13.65 6.11
C SER A 114 15.45 13.07 4.91
N GLY A 115 15.26 13.69 3.73
CA GLY A 115 15.75 13.10 2.49
C GLY A 115 15.84 13.99 1.25
N GLY A 116 15.68 15.31 1.36
CA GLY A 116 16.09 16.26 0.32
C GLY A 116 15.06 16.61 -0.75
N GLY A 117 14.83 17.92 -0.93
CA GLY A 117 14.15 18.48 -2.09
C GLY A 117 12.75 19.02 -1.76
N GLY A 118 12.67 20.32 -1.50
CA GLY A 118 11.47 21.00 -1.04
C GLY A 118 10.21 20.74 -1.86
N GLY A 119 9.11 20.48 -1.16
CA GLY A 119 7.77 20.57 -1.69
C GLY A 119 6.80 20.55 -0.53
N ILE A 120 5.87 21.49 -0.50
CA ILE A 120 4.78 21.60 0.49
C ILE A 120 5.17 22.26 1.84
N MET A 121 6.21 21.86 2.57
CA MET A 121 6.56 22.55 3.83
C MET A 121 7.31 23.89 3.64
N GLY A 122 7.74 24.19 2.42
CA GLY A 122 8.22 25.52 2.01
C GLY A 122 7.12 26.50 1.61
N ALA A 123 5.89 26.04 1.37
CA ALA A 123 4.80 26.90 0.90
C ALA A 123 4.12 27.69 2.04
N ILE A 124 4.20 27.20 3.28
CA ILE A 124 3.62 27.88 4.45
C ILE A 124 4.66 28.75 5.18
N GLY A 125 5.95 28.42 5.09
CA GLY A 125 7.03 29.21 5.71
C GLY A 125 7.39 30.52 4.99
N GLY A 126 7.02 30.69 3.73
CA GLY A 126 7.41 31.84 2.89
C GLY A 126 6.60 33.13 3.10
N ILE A 127 5.49 33.09 3.84
CA ILE A 127 4.63 34.28 4.06
C ILE A 127 4.97 35.01 5.37
N LEU A 128 5.76 34.41 6.27
CA LEU A 128 6.09 34.99 7.59
C LEU A 128 7.49 35.63 7.66
N GLY A 129 8.11 35.94 6.52
CA GLY A 129 9.49 36.45 6.45
C GLY A 129 9.68 37.80 5.78
N LYS A 130 8.61 38.58 5.53
CA LYS A 130 8.72 39.90 4.90
C LYS A 130 8.49 41.00 5.94
N LYS A 131 9.58 41.43 6.58
CA LYS A 131 9.73 42.75 7.18
C LYS A 131 11.11 43.29 6.84
#